data_AF-A0A959CUJ9-F1
#
_entry.id   AF-A0A959CUJ9-F1
#
_cell.length_a   1.000
_cell.length_b   1.000
_cell.length_c   1.000
_cell.angle_alpha   90.00
_cell.angle_beta   90.00
_cell.angle_gamma   90.00
#
_symmetry.space_group_name_H-M   'P 1'
#
loop_
_entity.id
_entity.type
_entity.pdbx_description
1 polymer ?
#
loop_
_entity_poly.entity_id
_entity_poly.type
_entity_poly.pdbx_seq_one_letter_code
_entity_poly.pdbx_strand_id
1 'polypeptide(L)' 'QDMVQDAPRFYEVARKVVEMTEGAIFVAHNVRFDYSFLREEFARLGYTYSRKNLCTVRLSRKAFPGLPSYSLG' A
#
# COMPACT_ATOMS: atom_id res chain seq x y z
N GLN A 1 3.68 -19.08 -13.64
CA GLN A 1 3.49 -17.63 -13.89
C GLN A 1 2.06 -17.31 -14.32
N ASP A 2 1.21 -18.34 -14.41
CA ASP A 2 -0.09 -18.33 -15.07
C ASP A 2 -1.15 -17.54 -14.30
N MET A 3 -1.00 -17.39 -12.98
CA MET A 3 -2.00 -16.71 -12.11
C MET A 3 -2.22 -15.21 -12.40
N VAL A 4 -1.28 -14.54 -13.07
CA VAL A 4 -1.36 -13.09 -13.35
C VAL A 4 -1.31 -12.78 -14.85
N GLN A 5 -1.27 -13.80 -15.70
CA GLN A 5 -1.13 -13.63 -17.15
C GLN A 5 -2.30 -12.86 -17.75
N ASP A 6 -3.52 -13.21 -17.34
CA ASP A 6 -4.77 -12.59 -17.81
C ASP A 6 -5.34 -11.57 -16.82
N ALA A 7 -4.55 -11.16 -15.82
CA ALA A 7 -4.97 -10.17 -14.85
C ALA A 7 -5.07 -8.78 -15.50
N PRO A 8 -6.02 -7.93 -15.05
CA PRO A 8 -6.14 -6.58 -15.57
C PRO A 8 -4.88 -5.76 -15.30
N ARG A 9 -4.53 -4.89 -16.24
CA ARG A 9 -3.49 -3.88 -16.05
C ARG A 9 -3.93 -2.88 -15.01
N PHE A 10 -2.96 -2.21 -14.38
CA PHE A 10 -3.25 -1.28 -13.30
C PHE A 10 -4.25 -0.17 -13.70
N TYR A 11 -4.14 0.40 -14.90
CA TYR A 11 -5.05 1.46 -15.35
C TYR A 11 -6.51 1.01 -15.44
N GLU A 12 -6.76 -0.29 -15.67
CA GLU A 12 -8.11 -0.85 -15.75
C GLU A 12 -8.78 -0.91 -14.37
N VAL A 13 -7.98 -0.97 -13.30
CA VAL A 13 -8.45 -1.04 -11.91
C VAL A 13 -8.17 0.24 -11.10
N ALA A 14 -7.42 1.19 -11.65
CA ALA A 14 -6.97 2.40 -10.96
C ALA A 14 -8.12 3.17 -10.30
N ARG A 15 -9.23 3.36 -11.02
CA ARG A 15 -10.44 4.03 -10.49
C ARG A 15 -11.00 3.34 -9.25
N LYS A 16 -11.11 2.01 -9.29
CA LYS A 16 -11.61 1.20 -8.18
C LYS A 16 -10.73 1.33 -6.94
N VAL A 17 -9.41 1.41 -7.13
CA VAL A 17 -8.45 1.62 -6.03
C VAL A 17 -8.65 3.01 -5.40
N VAL A 18 -8.83 4.06 -6.21
CA VAL A 18 -9.11 5.41 -5.69
C VAL A 18 -10.40 5.42 -4.87
N GLU A 19 -11.49 4.88 -5.43
CA GLU A 19 -12.81 4.82 -4.79
C GLU A 19 -12.76 4.03 -3.47
N MET A 20 -12.11 2.87 -3.46
CA MET A 20 -12.00 2.01 -2.28
C MET A 20 -11.16 2.66 -1.16
N THR A 21 -10.19 3.50 -1.51
CA THR A 21 -9.27 4.12 -0.55
C THR A 21 -9.66 5.54 -0.18
N GLU A 22 -10.72 6.08 -0.77
CA GLU A 22 -11.21 7.43 -0.49
C GLU A 22 -11.64 7.54 0.97
N GLY A 23 -11.20 8.60 1.65
CA GLY A 23 -11.44 8.81 3.08
C GLY A 23 -10.76 7.79 4.03
N ALA A 24 -10.08 6.77 3.52
CA ALA A 24 -9.47 5.71 4.33
C ALA A 24 -8.01 6.04 4.73
N ILE A 25 -7.54 5.38 5.78
CA ILE A 25 -6.11 5.33 6.14
C ILE A 25 -5.51 4.08 5.49
N PHE A 26 -4.48 4.26 4.68
CA PHE A 26 -3.74 3.17 4.07
C PHE A 26 -2.81 2.50 5.09
N VAL A 27 -3.12 1.28 5.51
CA VAL A 27 -2.37 0.55 6.54
C VAL A 27 -1.61 -0.61 5.90
N ALA A 28 -0.29 -0.68 6.13
CA ALA A 28 0.52 -1.83 5.70
C ALA A 28 1.76 -2.04 6.58
N HIS A 29 2.36 -3.23 6.45
CA HIS A 29 3.61 -3.59 7.11
C HIS A 29 4.79 -3.10 6.28
N ASN A 30 5.59 -2.18 6.83
CA ASN A 30 6.56 -1.41 6.04
C ASN A 30 5.90 -0.59 4.91
N VAL A 31 4.86 0.19 5.27
CA VAL A 31 3.99 0.94 4.35
C VAL A 31 4.68 1.76 3.26
N ARG A 32 5.93 2.19 3.46
CA ARG A 32 6.69 2.93 2.46
C ARG A 32 6.87 2.12 1.17
N PHE A 33 7.04 0.80 1.29
CA PHE A 33 7.19 -0.11 0.17
C PHE A 33 5.91 -0.11 -0.68
N ASP A 34 4.79 -0.62 -0.15
CA ASP A 34 3.53 -0.73 -0.87
C ASP A 34 3.02 0.62 -1.41
N TYR A 35 3.13 1.66 -0.59
CA TYR A 35 2.63 2.99 -0.94
C TYR A 35 3.44 3.63 -2.07
N SER A 36 4.73 3.30 -2.19
CA SER A 36 5.56 3.79 -3.30
C SER A 36 5.15 3.19 -4.65
N PHE A 37 4.80 1.90 -4.70
CA PHE A 37 4.30 1.26 -5.92
C PHE A 37 3.00 1.89 -6.38
N LEU A 38 2.02 2.05 -5.49
CA LEU A 38 0.75 2.71 -5.86
C LEU A 38 0.99 4.13 -6.36
N ARG A 39 1.82 4.91 -5.66
CA ARG A 39 2.13 6.28 -6.09
C ARG A 39 2.77 6.33 -7.46
N GLU A 40 3.71 5.45 -7.76
CA GLU A 40 4.38 5.39 -9.05
C GLU A 40 3.40 4.99 -10.16
N GLU A 41 2.60 3.95 -9.95
CA GLU A 41 1.61 3.49 -10.93
C GLU A 41 0.55 4.55 -11.23
N PHE A 42 0.10 5.29 -10.22
CA PHE A 42 -0.78 6.44 -10.43
C PHE A 42 -0.07 7.61 -11.11
N ALA A 43 1.20 7.87 -10.79
CA ALA A 43 1.98 8.93 -11.43
C ALA A 43 2.18 8.66 -12.93
N ARG A 44 2.37 7.39 -13.34
CA ARG A 44 2.40 6.98 -14.76
C ARG A 44 1.11 7.32 -15.51
N LEU A 45 -0.02 7.39 -14.79
CA LEU A 45 -1.32 7.78 -15.33
C LEU A 45 -1.59 9.29 -15.21
N GLY A 46 -0.62 10.09 -14.76
CA GLY A 46 -0.78 11.52 -14.51
C GLY A 46 -1.63 11.85 -13.29
N TYR A 47 -1.88 10.88 -12.40
CA TYR A 47 -2.71 11.06 -11.21
C TYR A 47 -1.85 11.17 -9.94
N THR A 48 -2.11 12.18 -9.12
CA THR A 48 -1.44 12.32 -7.81
C THR A 48 -2.19 11.51 -6.76
N TYR A 49 -1.70 10.31 -6.45
CA TYR A 49 -2.26 9.48 -5.38
C TYR A 49 -1.74 9.91 -4.01
N SER A 50 -2.66 10.39 -3.17
CA SER A 50 -2.37 10.83 -1.79
C SER A 50 -3.44 10.36 -0.82
N ARG A 51 -3.02 9.63 0.21
CA ARG A 51 -3.80 9.10 1.32
C ARG A 51 -2.99 9.22 2.61
N LYS A 52 -3.69 9.38 3.74
CA LYS A 52 -3.05 9.17 5.05
C LYS A 52 -2.61 7.71 5.13
N ASN A 53 -1.44 7.44 5.70
CA ASN A 53 -0.94 6.08 5.83
C ASN A 53 -0.41 5.78 7.24
N LEU A 54 -0.40 4.50 7.59
CA LEU A 54 0.10 3.99 8.86
C LEU A 54 0.96 2.76 8.64
N CYS A 55 2.16 2.78 9.20
CA CYS A 55 3.09 1.65 9.15
C CYS A 55 2.93 0.78 10.39
N THR A 56 2.52 -0.48 10.22
CA THR A 56 2.33 -1.39 11.36
C THR A 56 3.65 -1.74 12.04
N VAL A 57 4.79 -1.78 11.33
CA VAL A 57 6.12 -1.92 11.98
C VAL A 57 6.37 -0.81 12.99
N ARG A 58 6.12 0.45 12.59
CA ARG A 58 6.34 1.62 13.45
C ARG A 58 5.37 1.63 14.62
N LEU A 59 4.11 1.25 14.37
CA LEU A 59 3.09 1.14 15.40
C LEU A 59 3.46 0.05 16.42
N SER A 60 3.82 -1.15 15.96
CA SER A 60 4.19 -2.28 16.81
C SER A 60 5.43 -1.98 17.64
N ARG A 61 6.46 -1.32 17.08
CA ARG A 61 7.64 -0.88 17.85
C ARG A 61 7.29 0.08 18.97
N LYS A 62 6.30 0.95 18.77
CA LYS A 62 5.83 1.89 19.79
C LYS A 62 4.94 1.21 20.83
N ALA A 63 4.08 0.29 20.42
CA ALA A 63 3.13 -0.39 21.30
C ALA A 63 3.78 -1.51 22.13
N PHE A 64 4.75 -2.23 21.56
CA PHE A 64 5.40 -3.39 22.16
C PHE A 64 6.92 -3.24 22.08
N PRO A 65 7.54 -2.37 22.90
CA PRO A 65 8.98 -2.15 22.85
C PRO A 65 9.76 -3.41 23.28
N GLY A 66 10.95 -3.62 22.68
CA GLY A 66 11.89 -4.66 23.12
C GLY A 66 11.68 -6.05 22.52
N LEU A 67 10.77 -6.22 21.56
CA LEU A 67 10.62 -7.51 20.88
C LEU A 67 11.83 -7.80 19.98
N PRO A 68 12.27 -9.07 19.89
CA PRO A 68 13.42 -9.47 19.08
C PRO A 68 13.16 -9.28 17.57
N SER A 69 11.90 -9.35 17.16
CA SER A 69 11.47 -9.12 15.77
C SER A 69 10.10 -8.46 15.75
N TYR A 70 9.86 -7.71 14.68
CA TYR A 70 8.56 -7.11 14.36
C TYR A 70 8.07 -7.54 12.97
N SER A 71 8.69 -8.53 12.33
CA SER A 71 8.25 -9.06 11.03
C SER A 71 6.91 -9.82 11.18
N LEU A 72 6.21 -10.06 10.06
CA LEU A 72 4.94 -10.78 10.04
C LEU A 72 5.06 -12.33 10.04
N GLY A 73 6.28 -12.87 9.94
CA GLY A 73 6.56 -14.30 9.84
C GLY A 73 7.82 -14.54 9.02
#